data_AF-A0A0F0KA82-F1
#
_entry.id   AF-A0A0F0KA82-F1
#
_cell.length_a   1.000
_cell.length_b   1.000
_cell.length_c   1.000
_cell.angle_alpha   90.00
_cell.angle_beta   90.00
_cell.angle_gamma   90.00
#
_symmetry.space_group_name_H-M   'P 1'
#
loop_
_entity.id
_entity.type
_entity.pdbx_description
1 polymer ?
#
loop_
_entity_poly.entity_id
_entity_poly.type
_entity_poly.pdbx_seq_one_letter_code
_entity_poly.pdbx_strand_id
1 'polypeptide(L)'
;MSTPSSDEVHALEQLLSANVFDVSARLFVATFGPGTASKPGREMRAVHEALAQQAGLPRIGLLGPRDDRALMVALECVLLWERSLLAARGWSGDHATPTVRLLRRGESVRASADPLTGARAALGNLVLPGTPG
;
A
#
# COMPACT_ATOMS: atom_id res chain seq x y z
N MET A 1 26.29 -8.09 -4.91
CA MET A 1 24.92 -7.65 -5.22
C MET A 1 24.58 -8.18 -6.59
N SER A 2 23.56 -9.02 -6.71
CA SER A 2 23.14 -9.61 -7.99
C SER A 2 22.46 -8.55 -8.84
N THR A 3 22.78 -8.49 -10.13
CA THR A 3 22.04 -7.70 -11.10
C THR A 3 20.59 -8.19 -11.17
N PRO A 4 19.60 -7.28 -11.20
CA PRO A 4 18.22 -7.68 -11.31
C PRO A 4 17.93 -8.36 -12.64
N SER A 5 17.05 -9.35 -12.59
CA SER A 5 16.55 -10.06 -13.77
C SER A 5 15.68 -9.15 -14.64
N SER A 6 15.55 -9.50 -15.92
CA SER A 6 14.67 -8.78 -16.85
C SER A 6 13.22 -8.75 -16.37
N ASP A 7 12.77 -9.81 -15.71
CA ASP A 7 11.41 -9.94 -15.18
C ASP A 7 11.17 -8.96 -14.02
N GLU A 8 12.15 -8.79 -13.13
CA GLU A 8 12.06 -7.83 -12.02
C GLU A 8 12.01 -6.38 -12.52
N VAL A 9 12.79 -6.04 -13.55
CA VAL A 9 12.75 -4.72 -14.17
C VAL A 9 11.39 -4.46 -14.80
N HIS A 10 10.87 -5.42 -15.56
CA HIS A 10 9.56 -5.31 -16.20
C HIS A 10 8.42 -5.18 -15.17
N ALA A 11 8.46 -5.98 -14.10
CA ALA A 11 7.51 -5.91 -13.00
C ALA A 11 7.51 -4.55 -12.30
N LEU A 12 8.70 -3.94 -12.12
CA LEU A 12 8.80 -2.59 -11.58
C LEU A 12 8.21 -1.54 -12.52
N GLU A 13 8.49 -1.62 -13.82
CA GLU A 13 7.93 -0.68 -14.80
C GLU A 13 6.40 -0.77 -14.88
N GLN A 14 5.86 -1.99 -14.82
CA GLN A 14 4.42 -2.24 -14.71
C GLN A 14 3.84 -1.59 -13.45
N LEU A 15 4.50 -1.74 -12.31
CA LEU A 15 4.06 -1.12 -11.06
C LEU A 15 4.04 0.42 -11.15
N LEU A 16 5.07 1.02 -11.75
CA LEU A 16 5.21 2.47 -11.87
C LEU A 16 4.25 3.10 -12.89
N SER A 17 3.83 2.34 -13.89
CA SER A 17 2.85 2.79 -14.89
C SER A 17 1.39 2.50 -14.50
N ALA A 18 1.18 1.69 -13.46
CA ALA A 18 -0.15 1.33 -12.99
C ALA A 18 -0.88 2.52 -12.35
N ASN A 19 -2.22 2.51 -12.44
CA ASN A 19 -3.06 3.45 -11.71
C ASN A 19 -2.86 3.29 -10.20
N VAL A 20 -2.26 4.31 -9.57
CA VAL A 20 -1.91 4.29 -8.14
C VAL A 20 -3.15 4.09 -7.23
N PHE A 21 -4.34 4.53 -7.64
CA PHE A 21 -5.57 4.29 -6.88
C PHE A 21 -5.97 2.81 -6.85
N ASP A 22 -5.85 2.12 -7.98
CA ASP A 22 -6.11 0.67 -8.06
C ASP A 22 -5.04 -0.15 -7.36
N VAL A 23 -3.78 0.28 -7.44
CA VAL A 23 -2.66 -0.32 -6.68
C VAL A 23 -2.92 -0.14 -5.18
N SER A 24 -3.30 1.06 -4.74
CA SER A 24 -3.59 1.40 -3.34
C SER A 24 -4.78 0.62 -2.78
N ALA A 25 -5.86 0.46 -3.55
CA ALA A 25 -7.03 -0.31 -3.12
C ALA A 25 -6.72 -1.80 -2.93
N ARG A 26 -6.00 -2.41 -3.88
CA ARG A 26 -5.59 -3.81 -3.79
C ARG A 26 -4.58 -4.02 -2.64
N LEU A 27 -3.63 -3.10 -2.49
CA LEU A 27 -2.65 -3.15 -1.41
C LEU A 27 -3.32 -3.01 -0.03
N PHE A 28 -4.37 -2.20 0.09
CA PHE A 28 -5.15 -2.08 1.33
C PHE A 28 -5.73 -3.44 1.73
N VAL A 29 -6.38 -4.13 0.79
CA VAL A 29 -6.96 -5.46 1.03
C VAL A 29 -5.88 -6.50 1.31
N ALA A 30 -4.75 -6.48 0.60
CA ALA A 30 -3.63 -7.38 0.88
C ALA A 30 -3.04 -7.16 2.29
N THR A 31 -3.02 -5.90 2.75
CA THR A 31 -2.43 -5.52 4.04
C THR A 31 -3.36 -5.80 5.22
N PHE A 32 -4.66 -5.52 5.07
CA PHE A 32 -5.64 -5.50 6.17
C PHE A 32 -6.83 -6.44 5.98
N GLY A 33 -7.00 -7.07 4.82
CA GLY A 33 -8.17 -7.86 4.47
C GLY A 33 -8.36 -9.12 5.31
N PRO A 34 -9.46 -9.86 5.06
CA PRO A 34 -9.76 -11.11 5.75
C PRO A 34 -8.61 -12.11 5.63
N GLY A 35 -8.28 -12.81 6.72
CA GLY A 35 -7.17 -13.77 6.76
C GLY A 35 -5.80 -13.16 7.12
N THR A 36 -5.67 -11.83 7.18
CA THR A 36 -4.50 -11.17 7.77
C THR A 36 -4.62 -11.12 9.30
N ALA A 37 -3.50 -11.04 10.02
CA ALA A 37 -3.49 -11.06 11.49
C ALA A 37 -4.50 -10.05 12.09
N SER A 38 -5.29 -10.45 13.08
CA SER A 38 -6.43 -9.67 13.61
C SER A 38 -6.07 -8.26 14.18
N LYS A 39 -4.79 -7.93 14.28
CA LYS A 39 -4.32 -6.65 14.81
C LYS A 39 -4.70 -5.49 13.86
N PRO A 40 -5.15 -4.34 14.39
CA PRO A 40 -5.49 -3.16 13.58
C PRO A 40 -4.25 -2.43 13.01
N GLY A 41 -3.05 -2.78 13.48
CA GLY A 41 -1.78 -2.22 13.01
C GLY A 41 -0.97 -3.20 12.18
N ARG A 42 -0.19 -2.67 11.24
CA ARG A 42 0.79 -3.37 10.42
C ARG A 42 2.10 -2.60 10.44
N GLU A 43 3.22 -3.31 10.51
CA GLU A 43 4.52 -2.69 10.27
C GLU A 43 4.62 -2.25 8.81
N MET A 44 5.32 -1.15 8.54
CA MET A 44 5.53 -0.68 7.17
C MET A 44 6.24 -1.75 6.31
N ARG A 45 7.08 -2.57 6.93
CA ARG A 45 7.69 -3.73 6.27
C ARG A 45 6.66 -4.69 5.68
N ALA A 46 5.57 -4.98 6.40
CA ALA A 46 4.51 -5.86 5.90
C ALA A 46 3.76 -5.23 4.71
N VAL A 47 3.61 -3.90 4.69
CA VAL A 47 3.04 -3.15 3.54
C VAL A 47 3.95 -3.31 2.31
N HIS A 48 5.27 -3.17 2.49
CA HIS A 48 6.23 -3.36 1.41
C HIS A 48 6.23 -4.80 0.89
N GLU A 49 6.17 -5.79 1.77
CA GLU A 49 6.09 -7.20 1.39
C GLU A 49 4.80 -7.50 0.59
N ALA A 50 3.66 -6.94 1.00
CA ALA A 50 2.40 -7.06 0.27
C ALA A 50 2.47 -6.40 -1.12
N LEU A 51 3.10 -5.23 -1.24
CA LEU A 51 3.29 -4.55 -2.52
C LEU A 51 4.22 -5.35 -3.45
N ALA A 52 5.30 -5.93 -2.91
CA ALA A 52 6.20 -6.79 -3.66
C ALA A 52 5.44 -7.96 -4.27
N GLN A 53 4.66 -8.68 -3.45
CA GLN A 53 3.85 -9.82 -3.89
C GLN A 53 2.82 -9.40 -4.96
N GLN A 54 2.16 -8.26 -4.78
CA GLN A 54 1.20 -7.75 -5.78
C GLN A 54 1.87 -7.42 -7.12
N ALA A 55 3.10 -6.94 -7.09
CA ALA A 55 3.87 -6.60 -8.29
C ALA A 55 4.62 -7.80 -8.90
N GLY A 56 4.60 -8.98 -8.28
CA GLY A 56 5.43 -10.12 -8.70
C GLY A 56 6.93 -9.93 -8.42
N LEU A 57 7.27 -9.03 -7.50
CA LEU A 57 8.64 -8.76 -7.07
C LEU A 57 9.02 -9.61 -5.85
N PRO A 58 10.26 -10.10 -5.74
CA PRO A 58 10.71 -10.84 -4.57
C PRO A 58 10.79 -9.96 -3.30
N ARG A 59 11.15 -8.67 -3.45
CA ARG A 59 11.15 -7.67 -2.36
C ARG A 59 11.21 -6.24 -2.90
N ILE A 60 10.58 -5.30 -2.20
CA ILE A 60 10.75 -3.85 -2.42
C ILE A 60 12.14 -3.40 -1.95
N GLY A 61 12.83 -2.57 -2.74
CA GLY A 61 14.18 -2.07 -2.45
C GLY A 61 15.31 -3.06 -2.78
N LEU A 62 15.03 -4.15 -3.50
CA LEU A 62 16.00 -5.19 -3.84
C LEU A 62 16.93 -4.81 -5.02
N LEU A 63 16.56 -3.84 -5.84
CA LEU A 63 17.36 -3.37 -6.98
C LEU A 63 18.59 -2.53 -6.56
N GLY A 64 18.79 -2.33 -5.25
CA GLY A 64 19.92 -1.64 -4.66
C GLY A 64 19.53 -0.30 -4.01
N PRO A 65 20.45 0.29 -3.22
CA PRO A 65 20.21 1.47 -2.38
C PRO A 65 19.94 2.79 -3.15
N ARG A 66 19.65 2.71 -4.45
CA ARG A 66 19.37 3.87 -5.32
C ARG A 66 18.03 3.76 -6.07
N ASP A 67 17.36 2.61 -6.02
CA ASP A 67 16.09 2.42 -6.71
C ASP A 67 14.93 2.29 -5.72
N ASP A 68 14.60 3.43 -5.11
CA ASP A 68 13.49 3.61 -4.18
C ASP A 68 12.15 3.78 -4.90
N ARG A 69 12.06 3.52 -6.20
CA ARG A 69 10.84 3.77 -6.98
C ARG A 69 9.64 2.95 -6.49
N ALA A 70 9.87 1.68 -6.17
CA ALA A 70 8.82 0.83 -5.61
C ALA A 70 8.43 1.27 -4.17
N LEU A 71 9.38 1.84 -3.41
CA LEU A 71 9.12 2.43 -2.10
C LEU A 71 8.26 3.68 -2.22
N MET A 72 8.50 4.53 -3.22
CA MET A 72 7.66 5.71 -3.51
C MET A 72 6.20 5.30 -3.73
N VAL A 73 5.95 4.25 -4.53
CA VAL A 73 4.59 3.74 -4.74
C VAL A 73 3.93 3.26 -3.44
N ALA A 74 4.68 2.58 -2.55
CA ALA A 74 4.16 2.19 -1.25
C ALA A 74 3.78 3.41 -0.39
N LEU A 75 4.61 4.44 -0.38
CA LEU A 75 4.36 5.68 0.35
C LEU A 75 3.15 6.44 -0.21
N GLU A 76 3.02 6.53 -1.54
CA GLU A 76 1.85 7.12 -2.20
C GLU A 76 0.57 6.36 -1.83
N CYS A 77 0.60 5.03 -1.82
CA CYS A 77 -0.53 4.22 -1.39
C CYS A 77 -0.93 4.52 0.05
N VAL A 78 0.04 4.63 0.97
CA VAL A 78 -0.22 4.97 2.38
C VAL A 78 -0.77 6.40 2.53
N LEU A 79 -0.24 7.36 1.77
CA LEU A 79 -0.77 8.73 1.74
C LEU A 79 -2.21 8.78 1.25
N LEU A 80 -2.55 7.98 0.24
CA LEU A 80 -3.92 7.85 -0.24
C LEU A 80 -4.85 7.25 0.83
N TRP A 81 -4.38 6.25 1.60
CA TRP A 81 -5.14 5.72 2.73
C TRP A 81 -5.36 6.75 3.84
N GLU A 82 -4.34 7.56 4.14
CA GLU A 82 -4.44 8.64 5.11
C GLU A 82 -5.46 9.69 4.69
N ARG A 83 -5.36 10.16 3.44
CA ARG A 83 -6.29 11.17 2.90
C ARG A 83 -7.72 10.65 2.83
N SER A 84 -7.91 9.36 2.59
CA SER A 84 -9.24 8.73 2.52
C SER A 84 -9.77 8.27 3.88
N LEU A 85 -8.99 8.48 4.96
CA LEU A 85 -9.28 8.04 6.32
C LEU A 85 -9.41 6.52 6.47
N LEU A 86 -8.79 5.74 5.59
CA LEU A 86 -8.75 4.28 5.68
C LEU A 86 -7.74 3.82 6.74
N ALA A 87 -6.53 4.36 6.71
CA ALA A 87 -5.46 4.00 7.63
C ALA A 87 -4.49 5.18 7.81
N ALA A 88 -3.74 5.20 8.89
CA ALA A 88 -2.75 6.24 9.17
C ALA A 88 -1.42 5.68 9.65
N ARG A 89 -0.33 6.36 9.28
CA ARG A 89 0.99 6.10 9.84
C ARG A 89 1.02 6.45 11.31
N GLY A 90 1.73 5.64 12.08
CA GLY A 90 2.00 5.88 13.48
C GLY A 90 3.28 5.16 13.89
N TRP A 91 3.73 5.44 15.10
CA TRP A 91 4.91 4.80 15.66
C TRP A 91 4.49 3.73 16.65
N SER A 92 5.14 2.57 16.56
CA SER A 92 5.11 1.57 17.62
C SER A 92 5.69 2.15 18.92
N GLY A 93 5.32 1.59 20.08
CA GLY A 93 5.79 2.08 21.39
C GLY A 93 7.31 2.05 21.55
N ASP A 94 8.02 1.22 20.78
CA ASP A 94 9.48 1.19 20.72
C ASP A 94 10.10 2.29 19.82
N HIS A 95 9.27 3.05 19.09
CA HIS A 95 9.62 4.14 18.16
C HIS A 95 10.62 3.75 17.06
N ALA A 96 11.04 2.49 17.01
CA ALA A 96 12.00 1.95 16.06
C ALA A 96 11.33 1.50 14.76
N THR A 97 10.05 1.11 14.83
CA THR A 97 9.34 0.55 13.68
C THR A 97 8.14 1.41 13.27
N PRO A 98 8.14 2.01 12.06
CA PRO A 98 6.96 2.70 11.55
C PRO A 98 5.85 1.69 11.28
N THR A 99 4.63 2.05 11.68
CA THR A 99 3.43 1.24 11.50
C THR A 99 2.36 2.01 10.73
N VAL A 100 1.43 1.28 10.13
CA VAL A 100 0.19 1.80 9.56
C VAL A 100 -0.96 1.14 10.29
N ARG A 101 -1.90 1.95 10.80
CA ARG A 101 -3.04 1.48 11.60
C ARG A 101 -4.34 1.82 10.91
N LEU A 102 -5.27 0.86 10.88
CA LEU A 102 -6.62 1.10 10.42
C LEU A 102 -7.28 2.21 11.25
N LEU A 103 -7.98 3.08 10.54
CA LEU A 103 -8.90 4.04 11.12
C LEU A 103 -10.32 3.47 11.05
N ARG A 104 -11.28 4.08 11.77
CA ARG A 104 -12.66 3.60 11.85
C ARG A 104 -13.29 3.32 10.49
N ARG A 105 -13.08 4.19 9.49
CA ARG A 105 -13.60 3.98 8.13
C ARG A 105 -12.94 2.78 7.45
N GLY A 106 -11.62 2.61 7.61
CA GLY A 106 -10.91 1.43 7.11
C GLY A 106 -11.36 0.14 7.79
N GLU A 107 -11.68 0.17 9.08
CA GLU A 107 -12.27 -0.99 9.76
C GLU A 107 -13.62 -1.37 9.16
N SER A 108 -14.50 -0.40 8.88
CA SER A 108 -15.77 -0.63 8.20
C SER A 108 -15.59 -1.19 6.79
N VAL A 109 -14.62 -0.68 6.02
CA VAL A 109 -14.29 -1.21 4.69
C VAL A 109 -13.75 -2.63 4.78
N ARG A 110 -12.84 -2.91 5.72
CA ARG A 110 -12.30 -4.26 5.95
C ARG A 110 -13.39 -5.27 6.30
N ALA A 111 -14.38 -4.86 7.09
CA ALA A 111 -15.48 -5.72 7.54
C ALA A 111 -16.62 -5.86 6.53
N SER A 112 -16.56 -5.17 5.37
CA SER A 112 -17.60 -5.25 4.36
C SER A 112 -17.54 -6.58 3.60
N ALA A 113 -18.64 -6.91 2.89
CA ALA A 113 -18.70 -8.10 2.04
C ALA A 113 -17.72 -8.03 0.84
N ASP A 114 -17.38 -6.81 0.41
CA ASP A 114 -16.40 -6.55 -0.65
C ASP A 114 -15.47 -5.39 -0.25
N PRO A 115 -14.37 -5.69 0.46
CA PRO A 115 -13.42 -4.67 0.91
C PRO A 115 -12.71 -3.96 -0.24
N LEU A 116 -12.54 -4.61 -1.40
CA LEU A 116 -11.86 -4.00 -2.55
C LEU A 116 -12.70 -2.90 -3.16
N THR A 117 -13.98 -3.17 -3.40
CA THR A 117 -14.94 -2.16 -3.88
C THR A 117 -15.09 -1.03 -2.87
N GLY A 118 -15.18 -1.34 -1.56
CA GLY A 118 -15.22 -0.33 -0.51
C GLY A 118 -13.96 0.56 -0.47
N ALA A 119 -12.77 -0.01 -0.64
CA ALA A 119 -11.52 0.74 -0.68
C ALA A 119 -11.44 1.64 -1.92
N ARG A 120 -11.80 1.13 -3.10
CA ARG A 120 -11.88 1.93 -4.34
C ARG A 120 -12.83 3.12 -4.20
N ALA A 121 -14.01 2.91 -3.63
CA ALA A 121 -14.97 4.00 -3.41
C ALA A 121 -14.42 5.05 -2.43
N ALA A 122 -13.76 4.62 -1.35
CA ALA A 122 -13.16 5.54 -0.39
C ALA A 122 -12.04 6.40 -1.00
N LEU A 123 -11.26 5.81 -1.89
CA LEU A 123 -10.16 6.44 -2.62
C LEU A 123 -10.65 7.34 -3.76
N GLY A 124 -11.69 6.94 -4.51
CA GLY A 124 -12.27 7.73 -5.59
C GLY A 124 -12.97 9.00 -5.13
N ASN A 125 -13.43 9.03 -3.88
CA ASN A 125 -14.03 10.22 -3.26
C ASN A 125 -12.99 11.26 -2.80
N LEU A 126 -11.70 11.06 -3.08
CA LEU A 126 -10.67 12.02 -2.77
C LEU A 126 -10.76 13.21 -3.73
N VAL A 127 -11.12 14.38 -3.19
CA VAL A 127 -10.87 15.65 -3.87
C VAL A 127 -9.37 15.92 -3.76
N LEU A 128 -8.64 15.63 -4.83
CA LEU A 128 -7.25 16.07 -4.95
C LEU A 128 -7.24 17.57 -5.35
N PRO A 129 -6.40 18.41 -4.73
CA PRO A 129 -6.22 19.77 -5.19
C PRO A 129 -5.78 19.74 -6.67
N GLY A 130 -6.57 20.36 -7.55
CA GLY A 130 -6.27 20.49 -8.98
C GLY A 130 -7.10 19.63 -9.94
N THR A 131 -8.00 18.77 -9.46
CA THR A 131 -8.99 18.07 -10.33
C THR A 131 -10.34 18.78 -10.29
N PRO A 132 -10.94 19.16 -11.44
CA PRO A 132 -12.33 19.63 -11.47
C PRO A 132 -13.26 18.50 -11.04
N GLY A 133 -14.25 18.84 -10.22
CA GLY A 133 -15.26 17.91 -9.70
C GLY A 133 -16.35 17.58 -10.72
#